data_AF-A0A2K6EFN0-F1
#
_entry.id   AF-A0A2K6EFN0-F1
#
_cell.length_a   1.000
_cell.length_b   1.000
_cell.length_c   1.000
_cell.angle_alpha   90.00
_cell.angle_beta   90.00
_cell.angle_gamma   90.00
#
_symmetry.space_group_name_H-M   'P 1'
#
loop_
_entity.id
_entity.type
_entity.pdbx_description
1 polymer ?
#
loop_
_entity_poly.entity_id
_entity_poly.type
_entity_poly.pdbx_seq_one_letter_code
_entity_poly.pdbx_strand_id
1 'polypeptide(L)'
;MALLVRVLRNQTSISQWVPVCSRLVPVSPSQGQWGRTLSGTSQKIKIAALRMYTSCVEKTDFEEFFLRCQMPDTFNSWFLITLLHVVNSYILKKNMIIMTNNFYAAILGYDEGILSDDHGLAAALWRTFFNQKCEDPRQLELLVEYVRKQMQYLDSMNGEDLLLTGEVSWRPLVEKNPQSILKPHSPTYNDEGL
;
A
#
# COMPACT_ATOMS: atom_id res chain seq x y z
N MET A 1 19.28 -5.31 37.66
CA MET A 1 19.00 -4.61 36.39
C MET A 1 17.59 -4.90 35.85
N ALA A 2 17.15 -6.17 35.74
CA ALA A 2 15.77 -6.52 35.33
C ALA A 2 14.68 -5.96 36.27
N LEU A 3 14.90 -5.98 37.60
CA LEU A 3 14.02 -5.32 38.57
C LEU A 3 14.01 -3.79 38.42
N LEU A 4 15.14 -3.18 38.05
CA LEU A 4 15.21 -1.73 37.81
C LEU A 4 14.42 -1.36 36.55
N VAL A 5 14.49 -2.17 35.50
CA VAL A 5 13.73 -1.98 34.25
C VAL A 5 12.24 -2.22 34.46
N ARG A 6 11.83 -3.19 35.30
CA ARG A 6 10.43 -3.41 35.68
C ARG A 6 9.89 -2.30 36.60
N VAL A 7 10.69 -1.82 37.55
CA VAL A 7 10.37 -0.68 38.43
C VAL A 7 10.26 0.63 37.63
N LEU A 8 11.17 0.86 36.66
CA LEU A 8 11.14 2.04 35.79
C LEU A 8 9.98 2.00 34.78
N ARG A 9 9.60 0.81 34.28
CA ARG A 9 8.41 0.61 33.44
C ARG A 9 7.11 0.96 34.19
N ASN A 10 7.06 0.75 35.50
CA ASN A 10 5.87 1.04 36.31
C ASN A 10 5.82 2.48 36.87
N GLN A 11 6.92 3.25 36.78
CA GLN A 11 7.00 4.60 37.35
C GLN A 11 7.30 5.74 36.36
N THR A 12 7.78 5.46 35.15
CA THR A 12 8.15 6.52 34.20
C THR A 12 7.65 6.22 32.81
N SER A 13 6.79 7.10 32.30
CA SER A 13 6.51 7.20 30.86
C SER A 13 7.85 7.25 30.11
N ILE A 14 7.99 6.45 29.05
CA ILE A 14 9.19 6.31 28.20
C ILE A 14 9.67 7.66 27.61
N SER A 15 8.85 8.72 27.72
CA SER A 15 9.21 10.11 27.41
C SER A 15 10.51 10.60 28.06
N GLN A 16 10.99 10.00 29.17
CA GLN A 16 12.27 10.36 29.79
C GLN A 16 13.52 9.75 29.16
N TRP A 17 13.38 8.75 28.26
CA TRP A 17 14.52 8.09 27.59
C TRP A 17 14.84 8.69 26.22
N VAL A 18 13.90 9.41 25.63
CA VAL A 18 14.06 10.14 24.36
C VAL A 18 15.23 11.15 24.42
N PRO A 19 15.43 11.93 25.51
CA PRO A 19 16.55 12.85 25.64
C PRO A 19 17.92 12.17 25.86
N VAL A 20 17.94 10.91 26.28
CA VAL A 20 19.19 10.15 26.51
C VAL A 20 19.69 9.58 25.18
N CYS A 21 18.79 8.98 24.38
CA CYS A 21 19.15 8.44 23.07
C CYS A 21 19.45 9.55 22.04
N SER A 22 18.80 10.71 22.16
CA SER A 22 19.05 11.86 21.27
C SER A 22 20.44 12.50 21.44
N ARG A 23 21.14 12.26 22.56
CA ARG A 23 22.51 12.76 22.81
C ARG A 23 23.61 11.87 22.24
N LEU A 24 23.27 10.66 21.80
CA LEU A 24 24.22 9.70 21.23
C LEU A 24 24.35 9.80 19.70
N VAL A 25 23.55 10.67 19.05
CA VAL A 25 23.67 10.96 17.62
C VAL A 25 24.46 12.27 17.46
N PRO A 26 25.66 12.26 16.85
CA PRO A 26 26.38 13.50 16.58
C PRO A 26 25.61 14.30 15.53
N VAL A 27 25.15 15.50 15.89
CA VAL A 27 24.64 16.47 14.91
C VAL A 27 25.80 17.38 14.54
N SER A 28 26.34 17.23 13.32
CA SER A 28 27.39 18.11 12.82
C SER A 28 26.91 19.57 12.68
N PRO A 29 27.71 20.56 13.09
CA PRO A 29 27.31 21.96 13.13
C PRO A 29 27.66 22.73 11.84
N SER A 30 27.16 22.28 10.68
CA SER A 30 27.31 23.06 9.44
C SER A 30 26.00 23.10 8.64
N GLN A 31 25.10 24.00 9.05
CA GLN A 31 23.99 24.45 8.21
C GLN A 31 24.44 25.67 7.39
N GLY A 32 24.36 25.55 6.07
CA GLY A 32 24.43 26.68 5.14
C GLY A 32 23.29 26.63 4.13
N GLN A 33 22.26 27.44 4.37
CA GLN A 33 21.39 28.09 3.36
C GLN A 33 20.27 27.37 2.58
N TRP A 34 19.98 26.07 2.74
CA TRP A 34 18.85 25.43 2.00
C TRP A 34 17.63 24.98 2.85
N GLY A 35 17.54 25.39 4.12
CA GLY A 35 16.68 24.70 5.10
C GLY A 35 15.25 25.19 5.35
N ARG A 36 14.79 26.31 4.76
CA ARG A 36 13.56 26.98 5.26
C ARG A 36 12.23 26.52 4.66
N THR A 37 12.22 25.80 3.54
CA THR A 37 10.98 25.24 2.94
C THR A 37 10.76 23.75 3.22
N LEU A 38 11.73 23.04 3.79
CA LEU A 38 11.67 21.60 4.11
C LEU A 38 11.44 21.27 5.60
N SER A 39 11.39 22.30 6.45
CA SER A 39 11.39 22.18 7.93
C SER A 39 10.12 21.49 8.48
N GLY A 40 8.92 21.87 8.01
CA GLY A 40 7.67 21.35 8.55
C GLY A 40 7.41 19.86 8.26
N THR A 41 7.80 19.40 7.07
CA THR A 41 7.63 18.00 6.64
C THR A 41 8.62 17.08 7.34
N SER A 42 9.86 17.54 7.53
CA SER A 42 10.91 16.80 8.25
C SER A 42 10.57 16.61 9.73
N GLN A 43 10.03 17.63 10.40
CA GLN A 43 9.57 17.54 11.80
C GLN A 43 8.45 16.51 11.97
N LYS A 44 7.45 16.53 11.08
CA LYS A 44 6.32 15.58 11.11
C LYS A 44 6.77 14.14 10.93
N ILE A 45 7.74 13.90 10.03
CA ILE A 45 8.33 12.57 9.82
C ILE A 45 9.05 12.08 11.07
N LYS A 46 9.84 12.95 11.74
CA LYS A 46 10.53 12.61 13.00
C LYS A 46 9.56 12.26 14.13
N ILE A 47 8.48 13.04 14.29
CA ILE A 47 7.45 12.78 15.31
C ILE A 47 6.73 11.45 15.02
N ALA A 48 6.37 11.19 13.76
CA ALA A 48 5.73 9.92 13.37
C ALA A 48 6.65 8.71 13.60
N ALA A 49 7.95 8.83 13.29
CA ALA A 49 8.94 7.80 13.55
C ALA A 49 9.09 7.51 15.05
N LEU A 50 9.14 8.56 15.88
CA LEU A 50 9.20 8.41 17.33
C LEU A 50 7.95 7.70 17.87
N ARG A 51 6.75 8.10 17.44
CA ARG A 51 5.48 7.44 17.83
C ARG A 51 5.45 5.96 17.43
N MET A 52 5.93 5.63 16.24
CA MET A 52 6.00 4.25 15.76
C MET A 52 6.96 3.42 16.61
N TYR A 53 8.15 3.97 16.94
CA TYR A 53 9.11 3.33 17.82
C TYR A 53 8.53 3.11 19.23
N THR A 54 7.94 4.13 19.83
CA THR A 54 7.29 4.05 21.14
C THR A 54 6.20 2.97 21.15
N SER A 55 5.37 2.89 20.11
CA SER A 55 4.36 1.84 20.01
C SER A 55 4.95 0.42 19.93
N CYS A 56 6.08 0.23 19.25
CA CYS A 56 6.76 -1.07 19.19
C CYS A 56 7.36 -1.48 20.54
N VAL A 57 7.70 -0.52 21.39
CA VAL A 57 8.26 -0.78 22.74
C VAL A 57 7.15 -0.95 23.78
N GLU A 58 6.08 -0.16 23.71
CA GLU A 58 5.02 -0.16 24.73
C GLU A 58 3.99 -1.27 24.55
N LYS A 59 3.73 -1.72 23.30
CA LYS A 59 2.64 -2.65 23.00
C LYS A 59 3.08 -4.08 22.69
N THR A 60 4.37 -4.35 22.71
CA THR A 60 4.90 -5.69 22.43
C THR A 60 4.86 -6.55 23.69
N ASP A 61 4.36 -7.77 23.59
CA ASP A 61 4.36 -8.75 24.68
C ASP A 61 5.71 -9.49 24.73
N PHE A 62 6.70 -8.86 25.36
CA PHE A 62 8.05 -9.41 25.47
C PHE A 62 8.12 -10.69 26.31
N GLU A 63 7.21 -10.88 27.27
CA GLU A 63 7.23 -12.04 28.16
C GLU A 63 6.95 -13.33 27.38
N GLU A 64 5.97 -13.31 26.46
CA GLU A 64 5.69 -14.47 25.59
C GLU A 64 6.87 -14.77 24.65
N PHE A 65 7.53 -13.75 24.10
CA PHE A 65 8.73 -13.94 23.27
C PHE A 65 9.89 -14.57 24.05
N PHE A 66 10.13 -14.12 25.29
CA PHE A 66 11.17 -14.72 26.14
C PHE A 66 10.86 -16.17 26.49
N LEU A 67 9.61 -16.47 26.83
CA LEU A 67 9.18 -17.81 27.19
C LEU A 67 9.27 -18.77 26.00
N ARG A 68 8.70 -18.40 24.85
CA ARG A 68 8.62 -19.27 23.67
C ARG A 68 9.95 -19.43 22.95
N CYS A 69 10.72 -18.36 22.84
CA CYS A 69 12.02 -18.39 22.16
C CYS A 69 13.17 -18.76 23.11
N GLN A 70 12.87 -19.08 24.38
CA GLN A 70 13.86 -19.42 25.41
C GLN A 70 14.98 -18.37 25.53
N MET A 71 14.62 -17.09 25.39
CA MET A 71 15.60 -16.01 25.41
C MET A 71 15.84 -15.52 26.84
N PRO A 72 17.10 -15.26 27.22
CA PRO A 72 17.41 -14.75 28.55
C PRO A 72 16.90 -13.30 28.70
N ASP A 73 16.36 -12.94 29.86
CA ASP A 73 15.89 -11.57 30.18
C ASP A 73 17.08 -10.61 30.32
N THR A 74 17.62 -10.19 29.17
CA THR A 74 18.80 -9.34 29.03
C THR A 74 18.52 -8.22 28.03
N PHE A 75 19.22 -7.09 28.18
CA PHE A 75 19.08 -5.96 27.27
C PHE A 75 19.19 -6.34 25.79
N ASN A 76 20.05 -7.31 25.47
CA ASN A 76 20.21 -7.82 24.11
C ASN A 76 18.91 -8.46 23.57
N SER A 77 18.24 -9.29 24.36
CA SER A 77 16.97 -9.92 23.97
C SER A 77 15.85 -8.89 23.79
N TRP A 78 15.77 -7.90 24.67
CA TRP A 78 14.83 -6.77 24.53
C TRP A 78 15.08 -5.97 23.24
N PHE A 79 16.35 -5.69 22.93
CA PHE A 79 16.76 -4.97 21.73
C PHE A 79 16.40 -5.75 20.46
N LEU A 80 16.67 -7.04 20.40
CA LEU A 80 16.36 -7.88 19.22
C LEU A 80 14.85 -7.94 18.93
N ILE A 81 14.02 -8.13 19.95
CA ILE A 81 12.55 -8.12 19.78
C ILE A 81 12.08 -6.74 19.29
N THR A 82 12.59 -5.66 19.87
CA THR A 82 12.22 -4.30 19.46
C THR A 82 12.64 -4.03 18.02
N LEU A 83 13.86 -4.44 17.64
CA LEU A 83 14.39 -4.29 16.30
C LEU A 83 13.53 -5.05 15.27
N LEU A 84 13.07 -6.26 15.59
CA LEU A 84 12.16 -7.03 14.74
C LEU A 84 10.88 -6.24 14.42
N HIS A 85 10.22 -5.67 15.43
CA HIS A 85 8.98 -4.92 15.25
C HIS A 85 9.19 -3.61 14.47
N VAL A 86 10.30 -2.92 14.71
CA VAL A 86 10.67 -1.70 13.98
C VAL A 86 10.92 -2.01 12.50
N VAL A 87 11.67 -3.08 12.20
CA VAL A 87 11.94 -3.52 10.82
C VAL A 87 10.65 -3.91 10.11
N ASN A 88 9.79 -4.70 10.75
CA ASN A 88 8.49 -5.10 10.17
C ASN A 88 7.61 -3.88 9.86
N SER A 89 7.53 -2.93 10.80
CA SER A 89 6.76 -1.69 10.62
C SER A 89 7.32 -0.83 9.48
N TYR A 90 8.66 -0.75 9.37
CA TYR A 90 9.32 -0.04 8.28
C TYR A 90 9.05 -0.69 6.91
N ILE A 91 9.14 -2.02 6.82
CA ILE A 91 8.85 -2.78 5.60
C ILE A 91 7.40 -2.56 5.19
N LEU A 92 6.45 -2.69 6.13
CA LEU A 92 5.03 -2.44 5.87
C LEU A 92 4.79 -1.03 5.31
N LYS A 93 5.38 -0.01 5.94
CA LYS A 93 5.27 1.38 5.47
C LYS A 93 5.87 1.55 4.06
N LYS A 94 7.04 0.97 3.81
CA LYS A 94 7.69 1.01 2.49
C LYS A 94 6.81 0.34 1.44
N ASN A 95 6.23 -0.82 1.75
CA ASN A 95 5.33 -1.55 0.87
C ASN A 95 4.08 -0.74 0.55
N MET A 96 3.49 -0.04 1.53
CA MET A 96 2.37 0.87 1.28
C MET A 96 2.74 1.97 0.28
N ILE A 97 3.90 2.62 0.46
CA ILE A 97 4.34 3.69 -0.45
C ILE A 97 4.52 3.12 -1.87
N ILE A 98 5.12 1.94 -2.01
CA ILE A 98 5.30 1.27 -3.30
C ILE A 98 3.94 0.94 -3.93
N MET A 99 3.01 0.38 -3.15
CA MET A 99 1.67 0.06 -3.62
C MET A 99 0.91 1.31 -4.08
N THR A 100 0.97 2.40 -3.32
CA THR A 100 0.37 3.69 -3.68
C THR A 100 0.98 4.25 -4.97
N ASN A 101 2.30 4.21 -5.12
CA ASN A 101 2.95 4.67 -6.35
C ASN A 101 2.56 3.80 -7.56
N ASN A 102 2.52 2.48 -7.39
CA ASN A 102 2.07 1.55 -8.44
C ASN A 102 0.61 1.82 -8.83
N PHE A 103 -0.25 2.11 -7.86
CA PHE A 103 -1.65 2.45 -8.09
C PHE A 103 -1.79 3.75 -8.90
N TYR A 104 -1.06 4.82 -8.53
CA TYR A 104 -1.07 6.07 -9.30
C TYR A 104 -0.50 5.89 -10.71
N ALA A 105 0.60 5.14 -10.86
CA ALA A 105 1.17 4.81 -12.16
C ALA A 105 0.19 4.00 -13.02
N ALA A 106 -0.59 3.09 -12.42
CA ALA A 106 -1.62 2.33 -13.11
C ALA A 106 -2.77 3.24 -13.57
N ILE A 107 -3.33 4.08 -12.70
CA ILE A 107 -4.43 5.00 -13.08
C ILE A 107 -4.00 5.89 -14.25
N LEU A 108 -2.88 6.61 -14.11
CA LEU A 108 -2.43 7.55 -15.12
C LEU A 108 -2.06 6.85 -16.42
N GLY A 109 -1.33 5.73 -16.32
CA GLY A 109 -0.90 4.97 -17.49
C GLY A 109 -2.06 4.32 -18.24
N TYR A 110 -3.09 3.84 -17.53
CA TYR A 110 -4.26 3.25 -18.18
C TYR A 110 -5.17 4.31 -18.78
N ASP A 111 -5.36 5.46 -18.14
CA ASP A 111 -6.12 6.57 -18.72
C ASP A 111 -5.50 7.04 -20.04
N GLU A 112 -4.18 7.31 -20.02
CA GLU A 112 -3.44 7.67 -21.23
C GLU A 112 -3.47 6.55 -22.29
N GLY A 113 -3.28 5.28 -21.88
CA GLY A 113 -3.31 4.13 -22.79
C GLY A 113 -4.68 3.90 -23.44
N ILE A 114 -5.76 4.04 -22.67
CA ILE A 114 -7.14 3.90 -23.17
C ILE A 114 -7.45 5.04 -24.15
N LEU A 115 -7.01 6.27 -23.88
CA LEU A 115 -7.26 7.42 -24.75
C LEU A 115 -6.36 7.47 -26.00
N SER A 116 -5.25 6.73 -26.01
CA SER A 116 -4.26 6.73 -27.09
C SER A 116 -4.39 5.51 -28.01
N ASP A 117 -3.29 4.79 -28.26
CA ASP A 117 -3.19 3.66 -29.16
C ASP A 117 -2.82 2.37 -28.41
N ASP A 118 -2.84 1.24 -29.12
CA ASP A 118 -2.57 -0.06 -28.51
C ASP A 118 -1.12 -0.21 -28.05
N HIS A 119 -0.17 0.51 -28.64
CA HIS A 119 1.22 0.53 -28.15
C HIS A 119 1.33 1.24 -26.81
N GLY A 120 0.67 2.40 -26.64
CA GLY A 120 0.60 3.12 -25.37
C GLY A 120 -0.03 2.28 -24.27
N LEU A 121 -1.18 1.65 -24.58
CA LEU A 121 -1.88 0.76 -23.65
C LEU A 121 -1.06 -0.49 -23.30
N ALA A 122 -0.44 -1.14 -24.29
CA ALA A 122 0.47 -2.27 -24.09
C ALA A 122 1.64 -1.85 -23.17
N ALA A 123 2.24 -0.70 -23.42
CA ALA A 123 3.35 -0.22 -22.60
C ALA A 123 2.90 0.06 -21.15
N ALA A 124 1.70 0.61 -20.95
CA ALA A 124 1.12 0.82 -19.62
C ALA A 124 0.90 -0.52 -18.89
N LEU A 125 0.23 -1.47 -19.53
CA LEU A 125 -0.02 -2.82 -19.00
C LEU A 125 1.29 -3.56 -18.69
N TRP A 126 2.29 -3.47 -19.55
CA TRP A 126 3.59 -4.09 -19.32
C TRP A 126 4.27 -3.52 -18.06
N ARG A 127 4.27 -2.19 -17.91
CA ARG A 127 4.89 -1.53 -16.74
C ARG A 127 4.18 -1.87 -15.44
N THR A 128 2.85 -1.91 -15.43
CA THR A 128 2.06 -1.94 -14.19
C THR A 128 1.49 -3.32 -13.87
N PHE A 129 0.82 -3.98 -14.83
CA PHE A 129 0.22 -5.30 -14.63
C PHE A 129 1.28 -6.39 -14.58
N PHE A 130 2.19 -6.39 -15.57
CA PHE A 130 3.28 -7.36 -15.62
C PHE A 130 4.50 -6.94 -14.80
N ASN A 131 4.50 -5.75 -14.19
CA ASN A 131 5.63 -5.21 -13.44
C ASN A 131 6.95 -5.31 -14.24
N GLN A 132 6.89 -4.94 -15.52
CA GLN A 132 8.00 -4.99 -16.49
C GLN A 132 8.54 -6.40 -16.78
N LYS A 133 7.76 -7.43 -16.42
CA LYS A 133 8.11 -8.85 -16.58
C LYS A 133 7.06 -9.55 -17.42
N CYS A 134 7.20 -9.41 -18.73
CA CYS A 134 6.42 -10.18 -19.70
C CYS A 134 7.37 -10.61 -20.81
N GLU A 135 7.61 -11.92 -20.92
CA GLU A 135 8.50 -12.50 -21.92
C GLU A 135 7.77 -12.84 -23.22
N ASP A 136 6.46 -13.12 -23.15
CA ASP A 136 5.62 -13.45 -24.30
C ASP A 136 4.74 -12.27 -24.70
N PRO A 137 5.04 -11.56 -25.81
CA PRO A 137 4.25 -10.40 -26.26
C PRO A 137 2.78 -10.72 -26.51
N ARG A 138 2.43 -11.98 -26.80
CA ARG A 138 1.04 -12.40 -27.03
C ARG A 138 0.17 -12.27 -25.78
N GLN A 139 0.77 -12.40 -24.60
CA GLN A 139 0.05 -12.15 -23.34
C GLN A 139 -0.31 -10.68 -23.18
N LEU A 140 0.55 -9.79 -23.67
CA LEU A 140 0.30 -8.36 -23.64
C LEU A 140 -0.77 -7.98 -24.67
N GLU A 141 -0.69 -8.51 -25.88
CA GLU A 141 -1.69 -8.35 -26.93
C GLU A 141 -3.08 -8.81 -26.46
N LEU A 142 -3.19 -10.00 -25.85
CA LEU A 142 -4.44 -10.51 -25.30
C LEU A 142 -5.05 -9.58 -24.25
N LEU A 143 -4.21 -8.98 -23.40
CA LEU A 143 -4.66 -8.08 -22.35
C LEU A 143 -5.10 -6.71 -22.92
N VAL A 144 -4.42 -6.22 -23.95
CA VAL A 144 -4.82 -5.01 -24.70
C VAL A 144 -6.18 -5.23 -25.35
N GLU A 145 -6.35 -6.32 -26.09
CA GLU A 145 -7.63 -6.68 -26.73
C GLU A 145 -8.75 -6.75 -25.69
N TYR A 146 -8.49 -7.40 -24.55
CA TYR A 146 -9.44 -7.48 -23.46
C TYR A 146 -9.85 -6.11 -22.92
N VAL A 147 -8.90 -5.22 -22.62
CA VAL A 147 -9.21 -3.89 -22.09
C VAL A 147 -10.04 -3.08 -23.10
N ARG A 148 -9.67 -3.10 -24.39
CA ARG A 148 -10.42 -2.42 -25.47
C ARG A 148 -11.86 -2.93 -25.56
N LYS A 149 -12.00 -4.25 -25.51
CA LYS A 149 -13.28 -4.93 -25.58
C LYS A 149 -14.18 -4.66 -24.37
N GLN A 150 -13.59 -4.50 -23.17
CA GLN A 150 -14.34 -4.10 -21.98
C GLN A 150 -14.78 -2.65 -22.05
N MET A 151 -13.92 -1.73 -22.50
CA MET A 151 -14.30 -0.32 -22.65
C MET A 151 -15.48 -0.14 -23.62
N GLN A 152 -15.41 -0.79 -24.79
CA GLN A 152 -16.51 -0.79 -25.75
C GLN A 152 -17.81 -1.35 -25.15
N TYR A 153 -17.73 -2.36 -24.29
CA TYR A 153 -18.89 -2.91 -23.61
C TYR A 153 -19.46 -1.93 -22.58
N LEU A 154 -18.61 -1.36 -21.73
CA LEU A 154 -19.01 -0.39 -20.71
C LEU A 154 -19.68 0.84 -21.36
N ASP A 155 -19.12 1.35 -22.45
CA ASP A 155 -19.68 2.49 -23.20
C ASP A 155 -21.06 2.18 -23.82
N SER A 156 -21.36 0.90 -24.06
CA SER A 156 -22.63 0.45 -24.62
C SER A 156 -23.71 0.15 -23.56
N MET A 157 -23.36 0.13 -22.27
CA MET A 157 -24.31 -0.17 -21.20
C MET A 157 -25.27 1.00 -20.96
N ASN A 158 -26.50 0.69 -20.52
CA ASN A 158 -27.44 1.71 -20.07
C ASN A 158 -26.95 2.32 -18.75
N GLY A 159 -26.68 3.63 -18.75
CA GLY A 159 -26.22 4.35 -17.57
C GLY A 159 -27.24 4.37 -16.42
N GLU A 160 -28.54 4.37 -16.71
CA GLU A 160 -29.58 4.36 -15.67
C GLU A 160 -29.60 3.02 -14.91
N ASP A 161 -29.58 1.90 -15.64
CA ASP A 161 -29.54 0.56 -15.04
C ASP A 161 -28.25 0.36 -14.24
N LEU A 162 -27.12 0.89 -14.74
CA LEU A 162 -25.85 0.84 -14.04
C LEU A 162 -25.88 1.65 -12.74
N LEU A 163 -26.49 2.84 -12.73
CA LEU A 163 -26.62 3.67 -11.52
C LEU A 163 -27.58 3.07 -10.49
N LEU A 164 -28.63 2.36 -10.95
CA LEU A 164 -29.60 1.71 -10.09
C LEU A 164 -29.07 0.40 -9.48
N THR A 165 -28.41 -0.43 -10.28
CA THR A 165 -27.97 -1.76 -9.86
C THR A 165 -26.53 -1.77 -9.33
N GLY A 166 -25.64 -0.96 -9.91
CA GLY A 166 -24.20 -1.02 -9.68
C GLY A 166 -23.54 -2.31 -10.21
N GLU A 167 -24.28 -3.16 -10.92
CA GLU A 167 -23.81 -4.47 -11.37
C GLU A 167 -23.22 -4.39 -12.78
N VAL A 168 -22.01 -4.93 -12.95
CA VAL A 168 -21.34 -5.03 -14.25
C VAL A 168 -20.99 -6.49 -14.51
N SER A 169 -21.51 -7.05 -15.60
CA SER A 169 -21.14 -8.38 -16.07
C SER A 169 -19.92 -8.30 -16.98
N TRP A 170 -18.74 -8.54 -16.42
CA TRP A 170 -17.48 -8.45 -17.16
C TRP A 170 -17.40 -9.50 -18.27
N ARG A 171 -16.99 -9.09 -19.48
CA ARG A 171 -16.69 -10.01 -20.59
C ARG A 171 -15.54 -10.97 -20.22
N PRO A 172 -15.49 -12.20 -20.74
CA PRO A 172 -14.38 -13.11 -20.48
C PRO A 172 -13.10 -12.65 -21.18
N LEU A 173 -11.93 -13.05 -20.67
CA LEU A 173 -10.63 -12.73 -21.27
C LEU A 173 -10.54 -13.22 -22.73
N VAL A 174 -10.82 -14.50 -22.93
CA VAL A 174 -10.87 -15.14 -24.25
C VAL A 174 -12.33 -15.36 -24.64
N GLU A 175 -12.72 -14.82 -25.79
CA GLU A 175 -14.05 -15.05 -26.35
C GLU A 175 -14.04 -16.14 -27.40
N LYS A 176 -14.86 -17.17 -27.18
CA LYS A 176 -15.10 -18.22 -28.18
C LYS A 176 -16.17 -17.81 -29.19
N ASN A 177 -17.03 -16.84 -28.85
CA ASN A 177 -18.09 -16.32 -29.71
C ASN A 177 -18.25 -14.80 -29.50
N PRO A 178 -17.93 -13.95 -30.49
CA PRO A 178 -17.92 -12.49 -30.36
C PRO A 178 -19.31 -11.85 -30.22
N GLN A 179 -20.40 -12.60 -30.41
CA GLN A 179 -21.78 -12.07 -30.35
C GLN A 179 -22.53 -12.34 -29.04
N SER A 180 -21.94 -13.01 -28.05
CA SER A 180 -22.71 -13.55 -26.91
C SER A 180 -23.26 -12.52 -25.92
N ILE A 181 -22.87 -11.23 -26.00
CA ILE A 181 -23.22 -10.20 -24.99
C ILE A 181 -23.92 -8.97 -25.61
N LEU A 182 -24.14 -8.93 -26.93
CA LEU A 182 -24.84 -7.81 -27.62
C LEU A 182 -26.35 -7.71 -27.29
N LYS A 183 -26.88 -8.57 -26.42
CA LYS A 183 -28.25 -8.44 -25.91
C LYS A 183 -28.20 -8.10 -24.43
N PRO A 184 -28.25 -6.82 -24.04
CA PRO A 184 -28.57 -6.47 -22.66
C PRO A 184 -29.90 -7.13 -22.30
N HIS A 185 -29.94 -7.86 -21.18
CA HIS A 185 -31.21 -8.35 -20.65
C HIS A 185 -31.93 -7.13 -20.10
N SER A 186 -32.95 -6.66 -20.80
CA SER A 186 -33.79 -5.56 -20.31
C SER A 186 -34.36 -5.96 -18.95
N PRO A 187 -34.24 -5.12 -17.90
CA PRO A 187 -34.89 -5.41 -16.64
C PRO A 187 -36.40 -5.50 -16.88
N THR A 188 -37.00 -6.64 -16.53
CA THR A 188 -38.45 -6.74 -16.36
C THR A 188 -38.82 -5.89 -15.16
N TYR A 189 -39.19 -4.64 -15.40
CA TYR A 189 -39.89 -3.85 -14.40
C TYR A 189 -41.31 -4.40 -14.32
N ASN A 190 -41.69 -4.91 -13.15
CA ASN A 190 -43.06 -5.30 -12.88
C ASN A 190 -43.82 -3.99 -12.66
N ASP A 191 -44.62 -3.55 -13.62
CA ASP A 191 -45.46 -2.34 -13.53
C ASP A 191 -46.56 -2.40 -12.43
N GLU A 192 -46.48 -3.34 -11.49
CA GLU A 192 -47.42 -3.45 -10.37
C GLU A 192 -46.73 -3.10 -9.06
N GLY A 193 -46.71 -1.80 -8.74
CA GLY A 193 -46.19 -1.34 -7.46
C GLY A 193 -46.07 0.16 -7.26
N LEU A 194 -47.19 0.90 -7.39
CA LEU A 194 -47.65 1.96 -6.47
C LEU A 194 -48.94 2.63 -6.98
#